data_AF-A0A1F7VCV4-F1
#
_entry.id   AF-A0A1F7VCV4-F1
#
_cell.length_a   1.000
_cell.length_b   1.000
_cell.length_c   1.000
_cell.angle_alpha   90.00
_cell.angle_beta   90.00
_cell.angle_gamma   90.00
#
_symmetry.space_group_name_H-M   'P 1'
#
loop_
_entity.id
_entity.type
_entity.pdbx_description
1 polymer ?
#
loop_
_entity_poly.entity_id
_entity_poly.type
_entity_poly.pdbx_seq_one_letter_code
_entity_poly.pdbx_strand_id
1 'polypeptide(L)'
;MGNMTTKDKINEPANQEILDAINVFSSRTDERFERIESDMGSLKSDVGTLKSDVGTLKSDVGTLKSDVGSIKATMVTKEYLDDKLTNLKGDLIVLMRKEDRKLATLIQVLHERKLITDEDKHKILSLEPFPLIPLIQPNI
;
A
#
# COMPACT_ATOMS: atom_id res chain seq x y z
N MET A 1 -15.57 67.74 -73.52
CA MET A 1 -14.25 67.40 -72.93
C MET A 1 -14.11 68.12 -71.60
N GLY A 2 -14.51 67.48 -70.51
CA GLY A 2 -14.24 67.99 -69.16
C GLY A 2 -12.81 67.64 -68.78
N ASN A 3 -12.00 68.66 -68.47
CA ASN A 3 -10.61 68.51 -68.06
C ASN A 3 -10.57 67.79 -66.70
N MET A 4 -10.11 66.54 -66.70
CA MET A 4 -9.90 65.76 -65.49
C MET A 4 -8.72 66.38 -64.74
N THR A 5 -8.98 66.93 -63.56
CA THR A 5 -7.97 67.70 -62.83
C THR A 5 -6.85 66.77 -62.36
N THR A 6 -5.60 67.24 -62.36
CA THR A 6 -4.43 66.46 -61.94
C THR A 6 -4.53 65.88 -60.53
N LYS A 7 -5.43 66.40 -59.68
CA LYS A 7 -5.74 65.84 -58.35
C LYS A 7 -6.50 64.51 -58.43
N ASP A 8 -7.40 64.35 -59.39
CA ASP A 8 -8.22 63.14 -59.53
C ASP A 8 -7.36 61.93 -59.93
N LYS A 9 -6.33 62.15 -60.77
CA LYS A 9 -5.38 61.10 -61.19
C LYS A 9 -4.42 60.64 -60.09
N ILE A 10 -4.16 61.46 -59.08
CA ILE A 10 -3.27 61.13 -57.96
C ILE A 10 -4.05 60.42 -56.84
N ASN A 11 -5.34 60.72 -56.69
CA ASN A 11 -6.18 60.16 -55.62
C ASN A 11 -6.64 58.71 -55.90
N GLU A 12 -6.87 58.31 -57.16
CA GLU A 12 -7.25 56.92 -57.49
C GLU A 12 -6.20 55.86 -57.11
N PRO A 13 -4.91 55.98 -57.46
CA PRO A 13 -3.90 54.99 -57.08
C PRO A 13 -3.68 54.93 -55.56
N ALA A 14 -3.70 56.07 -54.86
CA ALA A 14 -3.56 56.11 -53.40
C ALA A 14 -4.72 55.40 -52.68
N ASN A 15 -5.95 55.56 -53.17
CA ASN A 15 -7.10 54.85 -52.61
C ASN A 15 -7.00 53.34 -52.87
N GLN A 16 -6.48 52.92 -54.03
CA GLN A 16 -6.27 51.51 -54.33
C GLN A 16 -5.21 50.87 -53.42
N GLU A 17 -4.10 51.57 -53.16
CA GLU A 17 -3.07 51.11 -52.23
C GLU A 17 -3.60 50.93 -50.80
N ILE A 18 -4.46 51.85 -50.35
CA ILE A 18 -5.12 51.74 -49.04
C ILE A 18 -6.06 50.52 -49.01
N LEU A 19 -6.85 50.31 -50.05
CA LEU A 19 -7.74 49.14 -50.15
C LEU A 19 -6.94 47.83 -50.14
N ASP A 20 -5.84 47.77 -50.88
CA ASP A 20 -4.95 46.61 -50.91
C ASP A 20 -4.33 46.36 -49.53
N ALA A 21 -3.88 47.40 -48.84
CA ALA A 21 -3.34 47.30 -47.48
C ALA A 21 -4.41 46.81 -46.47
N ILE A 22 -5.65 47.29 -46.59
CA ILE A 22 -6.78 46.84 -45.76
C ILE A 22 -7.10 45.37 -46.03
N ASN A 23 -7.16 44.95 -47.29
CA ASN A 23 -7.41 43.56 -47.65
C ASN A 23 -6.32 42.62 -47.11
N VAL A 24 -5.05 43.03 -47.22
CA VAL A 24 -3.91 42.29 -46.63
C VAL A 24 -4.02 42.22 -45.11
N PHE A 25 -4.38 43.32 -44.45
CA PHE A 25 -4.57 43.34 -43.00
C PHE A 25 -5.73 42.44 -42.55
N SER A 26 -6.86 42.48 -43.27
CA SER A 26 -8.02 41.62 -43.00
C SER A 26 -7.63 40.15 -43.12
N SER A 27 -7.00 39.77 -44.24
CA SER A 27 -6.54 38.40 -44.47
C SER A 27 -5.59 37.91 -43.38
N ARG A 28 -4.62 38.73 -42.95
CA ARG A 28 -3.72 38.37 -41.85
C ARG A 28 -4.43 38.24 -40.51
N THR A 29 -5.47 39.04 -40.29
CA THR A 29 -6.29 38.98 -39.09
C THR A 29 -7.09 37.67 -39.06
N ASP A 30 -7.70 37.30 -40.18
CA ASP A 30 -8.45 36.05 -40.33
C ASP A 30 -7.54 34.83 -40.10
N GLU A 31 -6.36 34.79 -40.72
CA GLU A 31 -5.36 33.72 -40.51
C GLU A 31 -4.94 33.57 -39.03
N ARG A 32 -4.84 34.69 -38.31
CA ARG A 32 -4.52 34.67 -36.87
C ARG A 32 -5.69 34.14 -36.05
N PHE A 33 -6.93 34.49 -36.41
CA PHE A 33 -8.13 33.98 -35.75
C PHE A 33 -8.29 32.48 -35.99
N GLU A 34 -8.13 32.00 -37.21
CA GLU A 34 -8.16 30.56 -37.52
C GLU A 34 -7.12 29.78 -36.69
N ARG A 35 -5.92 30.33 -36.52
CA ARG A 35 -4.89 29.72 -35.67
C ARG A 35 -5.29 29.67 -34.20
N ILE A 36 -5.85 30.76 -33.67
CA ILE A 36 -6.34 30.81 -32.29
C ILE A 36 -7.46 29.79 -32.09
N GLU A 37 -8.38 29.65 -33.04
CA GLU A 37 -9.46 28.65 -33.00
C GLU A 37 -8.91 27.21 -32.99
N SER A 38 -7.90 26.94 -33.81
CA SER A 38 -7.19 25.65 -33.83
C SER A 38 -6.48 25.35 -32.51
N ASP A 39 -5.73 26.31 -31.97
CA ASP A 39 -5.03 26.18 -30.69
C ASP A 39 -6.02 25.96 -29.54
N MET A 40 -7.15 26.69 -29.55
CA MET A 40 -8.24 26.53 -28.58
C MET A 40 -8.90 25.15 -28.70
N GLY A 41 -9.08 24.64 -29.92
CA GLY A 41 -9.58 23.29 -30.18
C GLY A 41 -8.65 22.22 -29.58
N SER A 42 -7.34 22.38 -29.77
CA SER A 42 -6.31 21.49 -29.23
C SER A 42 -6.30 21.53 -27.70
N LEU A 43 -6.31 22.72 -27.10
CA LEU A 43 -6.37 22.89 -25.64
C LEU A 43 -7.63 22.24 -25.03
N LYS A 44 -8.77 22.36 -25.70
CA LYS A 44 -10.03 21.73 -25.25
C LYS A 44 -9.91 20.19 -25.26
N SER A 45 -9.23 19.63 -26.26
CA SER A 45 -8.95 18.20 -26.33
C SER A 45 -8.04 17.75 -25.19
N ASP A 46 -6.93 18.45 -24.97
CA ASP A 46 -5.96 18.14 -23.91
C ASP A 46 -6.60 18.20 -22.51
N VAL A 47 -7.42 19.23 -22.24
CA VAL A 47 -8.18 19.34 -20.99
C VAL A 47 -9.20 18.19 -20.85
N GLY A 48 -9.80 17.73 -21.95
CA GLY A 48 -10.67 16.56 -21.98
C GLY A 48 -9.94 15.29 -21.57
N THR A 49 -8.76 15.05 -22.15
CA THR A 49 -7.89 13.92 -21.79
C THR A 49 -7.48 13.99 -20.32
N LEU A 50 -6.99 15.14 -19.85
CA LEU A 50 -6.58 15.33 -18.46
C LEU A 50 -7.73 15.03 -17.48
N LYS A 51 -8.95 15.44 -17.81
CA LYS A 51 -10.12 15.14 -16.98
C LYS A 51 -10.41 13.64 -16.91
N SER A 52 -10.23 12.92 -18.01
CA SER A 52 -10.36 11.47 -18.06
C SER A 52 -9.29 10.79 -17.20
N ASP A 53 -8.03 11.18 -17.37
CA ASP A 53 -6.90 10.61 -16.63
C ASP A 53 -7.04 10.82 -15.11
N VAL A 54 -7.46 12.02 -14.69
CA VAL A 54 -7.75 12.30 -13.27
C VAL A 54 -8.93 11.46 -12.76
N GLY A 55 -9.92 11.19 -13.61
CA GLY A 55 -11.03 10.29 -13.28
C GLY A 55 -10.55 8.86 -13.02
N THR A 56 -9.70 8.32 -13.90
CA THR A 56 -9.07 7.00 -13.74
C THR A 56 -8.23 6.93 -12.48
N LEU A 57 -7.35 7.91 -12.26
CA LEU A 57 -6.50 7.96 -11.06
C LEU A 57 -7.31 7.95 -9.77
N LYS A 58 -8.44 8.67 -9.74
CA LYS A 58 -9.34 8.67 -8.57
C LYS A 58 -9.94 7.29 -8.31
N SER A 59 -10.29 6.56 -9.37
CA SER A 59 -10.78 5.18 -9.27
C SER A 59 -9.70 4.26 -8.74
N ASP A 60 -8.49 4.30 -9.30
CA ASP A 60 -7.37 3.45 -8.91
C ASP A 60 -6.98 3.65 -7.45
N VAL A 61 -6.95 4.91 -6.98
CA VAL A 61 -6.71 5.23 -5.56
C VAL A 61 -7.83 4.68 -4.67
N GLY A 62 -9.08 4.67 -5.14
CA GLY A 62 -10.20 4.07 -4.44
C GLY A 62 -10.05 2.55 -4.28
N THR A 63 -9.63 1.86 -5.34
CA THR A 63 -9.32 0.43 -5.32
C THR A 63 -8.16 0.14 -4.38
N LEU A 64 -7.04 0.87 -4.49
CA LEU A 64 -5.88 0.70 -3.63
C LEU A 64 -6.22 0.87 -2.15
N LYS A 65 -7.07 1.84 -1.81
CA LYS A 65 -7.54 2.03 -0.43
C LYS A 65 -8.32 0.83 0.09
N SER A 66 -9.14 0.21 -0.77
CA SER A 66 -9.92 -0.97 -0.43
C SER A 66 -9.02 -2.20 -0.24
N ASP A 67 -8.06 -2.39 -1.15
CA ASP A 67 -7.10 -3.50 -1.08
C ASP A 67 -6.24 -3.42 0.19
N VAL A 68 -5.72 -2.23 0.52
CA VAL A 68 -4.97 -2.00 1.77
C VAL A 68 -5.85 -2.26 2.99
N GLY A 69 -7.13 -1.91 2.94
CA GLY A 69 -8.10 -2.24 3.99
C GLY A 69 -8.26 -3.75 4.18
N SER A 70 -8.38 -4.50 3.08
CA SER A 70 -8.48 -5.96 3.08
C SER A 70 -7.22 -6.62 3.63
N ILE A 71 -6.03 -6.16 3.21
CA ILE A 71 -4.74 -6.64 3.73
C ILE A 71 -4.68 -6.43 5.25
N LYS A 72 -5.02 -5.25 5.74
CA LYS A 72 -5.02 -4.97 7.20
C LYS A 72 -5.98 -5.86 7.97
N ALA A 73 -7.12 -6.22 7.39
CA ALA A 73 -8.12 -7.05 8.06
C ALA A 73 -7.74 -8.56 8.08
N THR A 74 -6.93 -9.01 7.12
CA THR A 74 -6.62 -10.44 6.93
C THR A 74 -5.20 -10.82 7.30
N MET A 75 -4.29 -9.84 7.38
CA MET A 75 -2.90 -10.07 7.73
C MET A 75 -2.79 -10.55 9.18
N VAL A 76 -2.04 -11.62 9.38
CA VAL A 76 -1.65 -12.08 10.70
C VAL A 76 -0.59 -11.13 11.25
N THR A 77 -0.84 -10.56 12.42
CA THR A 77 0.12 -9.65 13.06
C THR A 77 1.17 -10.42 13.85
N LYS A 78 2.33 -9.79 14.05
CA LYS A 78 3.38 -10.34 14.91
C LYS A 78 2.85 -10.59 16.32
N GLU A 79 2.03 -9.70 16.86
CA GLU A 79 1.43 -9.82 18.18
C GLU A 79 0.55 -11.07 18.31
N TYR A 80 -0.25 -11.37 17.28
CA TYR A 80 -1.05 -12.60 17.26
C TYR A 80 -0.16 -13.85 17.31
N LEU A 81 0.92 -13.88 16.52
CA LEU A 81 1.86 -15.00 16.53
C LEU A 81 2.62 -15.11 17.86
N ASP A 82 3.05 -13.99 18.44
CA ASP A 82 3.74 -13.96 19.73
C ASP A 82 2.84 -14.49 20.86
N ASP A 83 1.55 -14.14 20.85
CA ASP A 83 0.56 -14.69 21.79
C ASP A 83 0.36 -16.20 21.60
N LYS A 84 0.13 -16.67 20.37
CA LYS A 84 -0.02 -18.11 20.08
C LYS A 84 1.22 -18.91 20.44
N LEU A 85 2.42 -18.40 20.17
CA LEU A 85 3.67 -19.05 20.55
C LEU A 85 3.86 -19.08 22.06
N THR A 86 3.49 -18.01 22.78
CA THR A 86 3.56 -17.97 24.25
C THR A 86 2.62 -18.99 24.87
N ASN A 87 1.38 -19.08 24.37
CA ASN A 87 0.42 -20.09 24.80
C ASN A 87 0.94 -21.51 24.55
N LEU A 88 1.43 -21.80 23.34
CA LEU A 88 1.97 -23.12 22.99
C LEU A 88 3.18 -23.49 23.86
N LYS A 89 4.09 -22.54 24.12
CA LYS A 89 5.23 -22.75 25.03
C LYS A 89 4.75 -23.07 26.45
N GLY A 90 3.72 -22.36 26.92
CA GLY A 90 3.10 -22.63 28.23
C GLY A 90 2.52 -24.05 28.31
N ASP A 91 1.74 -24.46 27.30
CA ASP A 91 1.17 -25.80 27.22
C ASP A 91 2.26 -26.89 27.22
N LEU A 92 3.33 -26.69 26.47
CA LEU A 92 4.47 -27.59 26.43
C LEU A 92 5.14 -27.72 27.81
N ILE A 93 5.37 -26.61 28.51
CA ILE A 93 5.93 -26.63 29.87
C ILE A 93 5.03 -27.43 30.83
N VAL A 94 3.71 -27.26 30.73
CA VAL A 94 2.76 -28.02 31.57
C VAL A 94 2.80 -29.51 31.25
N LEU A 95 2.86 -29.88 29.97
CA LEU A 95 2.97 -31.29 29.55
C LEU A 95 4.28 -31.92 30.03
N MET A 96 5.42 -31.26 29.82
CA MET A 96 6.72 -31.73 30.29
C MET A 96 6.73 -31.96 31.81
N ARG A 97 6.21 -31.02 32.61
CA ARG A 97 6.10 -31.19 34.06
C ARG A 97 5.21 -32.36 34.48
N LYS A 98 4.15 -32.65 33.71
CA LYS A 98 3.28 -33.82 33.98
C LYS A 98 4.01 -35.12 33.65
N GLU A 99 4.81 -35.14 32.59
CA GLU A 99 5.65 -36.29 32.22
C GLU A 99 6.76 -36.52 33.25
N ASP A 100 7.46 -35.48 33.68
CA ASP A 100 8.46 -35.55 34.76
C ASP A 100 7.83 -36.10 36.04
N ARG A 101 6.63 -35.64 36.42
CA ARG A 101 5.92 -36.16 37.60
C ARG A 101 5.57 -37.64 37.47
N LYS A 102 5.13 -38.09 36.29
CA LYS A 102 4.85 -39.50 36.02
C LYS A 102 6.13 -40.34 36.10
N LEU A 103 7.23 -39.84 35.53
CA LEU A 103 8.54 -40.47 35.60
C LEU A 103 9.01 -40.61 37.05
N ALA A 104 9.00 -39.52 37.82
CA ALA A 104 9.38 -39.53 39.23
C ALA A 104 8.54 -40.53 40.05
N THR A 105 7.23 -40.59 39.80
CA THR A 105 6.34 -41.58 40.44
C THR A 105 6.72 -43.01 40.07
N LEU A 106 7.01 -43.28 38.80
CA LEU A 106 7.43 -44.61 38.35
C LEU A 106 8.78 -45.03 38.97
N ILE A 107 9.76 -44.12 39.00
CA ILE A 107 11.07 -44.36 39.63
C ILE A 107 10.90 -44.65 41.12
N GLN A 108 10.00 -43.93 41.81
CA GLN A 108 9.69 -44.21 43.21
C GLN A 108 9.12 -45.62 43.41
N VAL A 109 8.15 -46.05 42.58
CA VAL A 109 7.58 -47.41 42.65
C VAL A 109 8.61 -48.49 42.37
N LEU A 110 9.52 -48.30 41.41
CA LEU A 110 10.57 -49.28 41.08
C LEU A 110 11.59 -49.41 42.22
N HIS A 111 11.95 -48.29 42.85
CA HIS A 111 12.84 -48.26 44.02
C HIS A 111 12.21 -48.95 45.24
N GLU A 112 10.94 -48.66 45.54
CA GLU A 112 10.19 -49.34 46.61
C GLU A 112 10.10 -50.85 46.42
N ARG A 113 10.02 -51.30 45.15
CA ARG A 113 10.04 -52.72 44.77
C ARG A 113 11.44 -53.32 44.70
N LYS A 114 12.49 -52.54 45.01
CA LYS A 114 13.91 -52.94 44.96
C LYS A 114 14.37 -53.43 43.58
N LEU A 115 13.76 -52.92 42.51
CA LEU A 115 14.13 -53.24 41.12
C LEU A 115 15.26 -52.36 40.60
N ILE A 116 15.49 -51.20 41.23
CA ILE A 116 16.57 -50.25 40.93
C ILE A 116 17.26 -49.83 42.23
N THR A 117 18.53 -49.42 42.14
CA THR A 117 19.31 -48.97 43.31
C THR A 117 19.06 -47.50 43.65
N ASP A 118 19.50 -47.07 44.84
CA ASP A 118 19.50 -45.65 45.22
C ASP A 118 20.35 -44.80 44.26
N GLU A 119 21.46 -45.37 43.77
CA GLU A 119 22.34 -44.71 42.81
C GLU A 119 21.63 -44.51 41.46
N ASP A 120 20.94 -45.53 40.95
CA ASP A 120 20.17 -45.44 39.71
C ASP A 120 19.05 -44.41 39.80
N LYS A 121 18.30 -44.41 40.92
CA LYS A 121 17.24 -43.43 41.19
C LYS A 121 17.81 -42.02 41.19
N HIS A 122 18.91 -41.78 41.90
CA HIS A 122 19.53 -40.46 41.97
C HIS A 122 20.03 -39.99 40.59
N LYS A 123 20.62 -40.90 39.81
CA LYS A 123 21.11 -40.63 38.46
C LYS A 123 19.99 -40.30 37.47
N ILE A 124 18.84 -40.95 37.56
CA ILE A 124 17.70 -40.68 36.66
C ILE A 124 17.02 -39.36 37.03
N LEU A 125 16.79 -39.11 38.33
CA LEU A 125 16.14 -37.88 38.78
C LEU A 125 17.01 -36.62 38.58
N SER A 126 18.33 -36.75 38.46
CA SER A 126 19.21 -35.62 38.13
C SER A 126 19.14 -35.18 36.67
N LEU A 127 18.52 -35.98 35.80
CA LEU A 127 18.30 -35.65 34.39
C LEU A 127 17.00 -34.85 34.15
N GLU A 128 16.21 -34.62 35.19
CA GLU A 128 14.93 -33.91 35.04
C GLU A 128 15.17 -32.48 34.53
N PRO A 129 14.46 -32.06 33.47
CA PRO A 129 14.62 -30.73 32.88
C PRO A 129 14.14 -29.61 33.82
N PHE A 130 13.34 -29.94 34.85
CA PHE A 130 12.86 -29.01 35.86
C PHE A 130 13.12 -29.56 37.27
N PRO A 131 13.39 -28.68 38.26
CA PRO A 131 13.58 -29.12 39.64
C PRO A 131 12.27 -29.68 40.22
N LEU A 132 12.40 -30.77 40.99
CA LEU A 132 11.30 -31.36 41.74
C LEU A 132 10.69 -30.32 42.68
N ILE A 133 9.38 -30.07 42.55
CA ILE A 133 8.63 -29.30 43.55
C ILE A 133 8.47 -30.21 44.77
N PRO A 134 8.97 -29.83 45.95
CA PRO A 134 8.76 -30.61 47.16
C PRO A 134 7.26 -30.81 47.38
N LEU A 135 6.82 -32.06 47.57
CA LEU A 135 5.47 -32.33 48.01
C LEU A 135 5.27 -31.57 49.33
N ILE A 136 4.38 -30.58 49.32
CA ILE A 136 3.93 -29.91 50.55
C ILE A 136 3.32 -31.03 51.38
N GLN A 137 4.04 -31.48 52.41
CA GLN A 137 3.50 -32.45 53.35
C GLN A 137 2.31 -31.76 54.04
N PRO A 138 1.10 -32.33 53.99
CA PRO A 138 0.00 -31.76 54.75
C PRO A 138 0.43 -31.77 56.22
N ASN A 139 0.42 -30.58 56.85
CA ASN A 139 0.60 -30.46 58.29
C ASN A 139 -0.46 -31.35 58.96
N ILE A 140 0.01 -32.41 59.61
CA ILE A 140 -0.78 -33.23 60.54
C ILE A 140 -0.94 -32.44 61.83
#